data_AF-A0ABD2UI38-F1
#
_entry.id   AF-A0ABD2UI38-F1
#
_cell.length_a   1.000
_cell.length_b   1.000
_cell.length_c   1.000
_cell.angle_alpha   90.00
_cell.angle_beta   90.00
_cell.angle_gamma   90.00
#
_symmetry.space_group_name_H-M   'P 1'
#
loop_
_entity.id
_entity.type
_entity.pdbx_description
1 polymer ?
#
loop_
_entity_poly.entity_id
_entity_poly.type
_entity_poly.pdbx_seq_one_letter_code
_entity_poly.pdbx_strand_id
1 'polypeptide(L)'
;MKSGVSSFQTDGAIMIRHGVVILVSLLWFATAEASPCSINGLPLVKNISELPQHNYGRSGLSHTIIAGSVLHGMKEIEVWLQTFAPGSRTPIHRHSCEQVFVVLKGQGTLYLAPSSHSKYPGNPQEFHIFPNSTFHIPVNDVHQVWNTGKHEDLQVLVVISRPPVKVFMYDDWSMPHTASKLKFPYYWDEKCYQTTMWKDEL
;
A
#
# COMPACT_ATOMS: atom_id res chain seq x y z
N MET A 1 -75.21 -37.68 3.66
CA MET A 1 -76.08 -38.08 4.79
C MET A 1 -75.20 -38.12 6.04
N LYS A 2 -75.21 -37.05 6.86
CA LYS A 2 -75.91 -36.97 8.17
C LYS A 2 -75.43 -38.06 9.13
N SER A 3 -74.48 -37.77 10.03
CA SER A 3 -74.58 -37.02 11.31
C SER A 3 -74.71 -37.99 12.50
N GLY A 4 -73.70 -38.02 13.37
CA GLY A 4 -73.73 -38.54 14.75
C GLY A 4 -72.81 -37.63 15.59
N VAL A 5 -73.31 -36.86 16.57
CA VAL A 5 -73.54 -37.25 17.98
C VAL A 5 -72.21 -37.52 18.70
N SER A 6 -71.90 -37.03 19.91
CA SER A 6 -72.35 -35.93 20.76
C SER A 6 -71.28 -35.73 21.83
N SER A 7 -71.21 -34.49 22.30
CA SER A 7 -70.65 -33.94 23.55
C SER A 7 -70.62 -34.80 24.83
N PHE A 8 -69.59 -34.53 25.65
CA PHE A 8 -69.53 -34.18 27.11
C PHE A 8 -68.38 -34.93 27.82
N GLN A 9 -67.29 -34.23 28.19
CA GLN A 9 -66.98 -33.62 29.52
C GLN A 9 -66.56 -34.69 30.55
N THR A 10 -65.33 -34.72 31.09
CA THR A 10 -64.80 -33.80 32.13
C THR A 10 -63.26 -33.91 32.30
N ASP A 11 -62.68 -32.83 32.81
CA ASP A 11 -61.56 -32.69 33.74
C ASP A 11 -60.20 -33.37 33.49
N GLY A 12 -59.22 -32.53 33.15
CA GLY A 12 -57.79 -32.83 33.23
C GLY A 12 -56.96 -31.56 33.14
N ALA A 13 -56.60 -31.00 34.28
CA ALA A 13 -55.73 -29.84 34.39
C ALA A 13 -54.35 -30.11 33.80
N ILE A 14 -53.94 -29.35 32.78
CA ILE A 14 -52.52 -29.15 32.44
C ILE A 14 -52.30 -27.66 32.26
N MET A 15 -51.78 -27.04 33.33
CA MET A 15 -51.22 -25.71 33.34
C MET A 15 -50.07 -25.63 32.33
N ILE A 16 -50.32 -25.07 31.15
CA ILE A 16 -49.26 -24.66 30.24
C ILE A 16 -48.64 -23.39 30.85
N ARG A 17 -47.53 -23.59 31.58
CA ARG A 17 -46.67 -22.52 32.07
C ARG A 17 -46.36 -21.59 30.90
N HIS A 18 -46.79 -20.34 31.04
CA HIS A 18 -46.38 -19.22 30.18
C HIS A 18 -44.89 -18.96 30.40
N GLY A 19 -44.04 -19.73 29.73
CA GLY A 19 -42.65 -19.39 29.53
C GLY A 19 -42.59 -18.37 28.40
N VAL A 20 -42.52 -17.09 28.75
CA VAL A 20 -42.19 -16.02 27.80
C VAL A 20 -40.80 -16.33 27.26
N VAL A 21 -40.73 -16.92 26.06
CA VAL A 21 -39.48 -17.07 25.31
C VAL A 21 -39.15 -15.69 24.76
N ILE A 22 -38.33 -14.93 25.48
CA ILE A 22 -37.73 -13.70 24.95
C ILE A 22 -36.66 -14.12 23.96
N LEU A 23 -37.02 -14.13 22.67
CA LEU A 23 -36.06 -14.28 21.58
C LEU A 23 -35.27 -12.97 21.46
N VAL A 24 -34.11 -12.89 22.11
CA VAL A 24 -33.18 -11.76 21.93
C VAL A 24 -32.50 -11.94 20.58
N SER A 25 -33.08 -11.33 19.54
CA SER A 25 -32.45 -11.20 18.23
C SER A 25 -31.24 -10.27 18.35
N LEU A 26 -30.05 -10.83 18.56
CA LEU A 26 -28.79 -10.10 18.43
C LEU A 26 -28.65 -9.69 16.96
N LEU A 27 -29.02 -8.46 16.63
CA LEU A 27 -28.69 -7.83 15.36
C LEU A 27 -27.21 -7.49 15.39
N TRP A 28 -26.39 -8.41 14.88
CA TRP A 28 -25.00 -8.13 14.53
C TRP A 28 -25.03 -7.19 13.32
N PHE A 29 -24.97 -5.88 13.56
CA PHE A 29 -24.64 -4.93 12.51
C PHE A 29 -23.17 -5.14 12.15
N ALA A 30 -22.90 -6.01 11.17
CA ALA A 30 -21.64 -5.98 10.48
C ALA A 30 -21.58 -4.66 9.72
N THR A 31 -20.83 -3.68 10.24
CA THR A 31 -20.41 -2.55 9.43
C THR A 31 -19.57 -3.13 8.30
N ALA A 32 -20.13 -3.17 7.09
CA ALA A 32 -19.34 -3.41 5.89
C ALA A 32 -18.39 -2.23 5.79
N GLU A 33 -17.16 -2.38 6.32
CA GLU A 33 -16.13 -1.40 6.07
C GLU A 33 -15.95 -1.32 4.56
N ALA A 34 -16.14 -0.12 4.01
CA ALA A 34 -15.84 0.13 2.62
C ALA A 34 -14.41 -0.34 2.35
N SER A 35 -14.21 -1.09 1.27
CA SER A 35 -12.87 -1.56 0.91
C SER A 35 -11.92 -0.35 0.90
N PRO A 36 -10.78 -0.41 1.62
CA PRO A 36 -9.81 0.68 1.64
C PRO A 36 -9.20 0.97 0.26
N CYS A 37 -9.55 0.16 -0.73
CA CYS A 37 -9.09 0.21 -2.11
C CYS A 37 -10.18 0.75 -3.06
N SER A 38 -11.33 1.21 -2.56
CA SER A 38 -12.36 1.84 -3.40
C SER A 38 -11.94 3.24 -3.82
N ILE A 39 -11.84 3.47 -5.12
CA ILE A 39 -11.55 4.79 -5.70
C ILE A 39 -12.81 5.68 -5.84
N ASN A 40 -14.00 5.11 -5.66
CA ASN A 40 -15.26 5.84 -5.77
C ASN A 40 -15.56 6.59 -4.47
N GLY A 41 -15.97 7.87 -4.59
CA GLY A 41 -16.41 8.67 -3.44
C GLY A 41 -15.26 9.17 -2.55
N LEU A 42 -14.03 9.19 -3.05
CA LEU A 42 -12.89 9.72 -2.30
C LEU A 42 -13.04 11.24 -2.08
N PRO A 43 -12.72 11.76 -0.87
CA PRO A 43 -12.73 13.19 -0.63
C PRO A 43 -11.64 13.88 -1.45
N LEU A 44 -11.96 15.07 -1.97
CA LEU A 44 -11.05 15.88 -2.77
C LEU A 44 -9.85 16.38 -1.94
N VAL A 45 -10.09 16.79 -0.71
CA VAL A 45 -9.07 17.25 0.24
C VAL A 45 -8.90 16.18 1.31
N LYS A 46 -7.65 15.82 1.59
CA LYS A 46 -7.27 14.82 2.60
C LYS A 46 -6.21 15.40 3.52
N ASN A 47 -6.33 15.09 4.80
CA ASN A 47 -5.28 15.38 5.76
C ASN A 47 -4.19 14.31 5.65
N ILE A 48 -2.98 14.67 5.22
CA ILE A 48 -1.86 13.72 5.04
C ILE A 48 -1.51 13.02 6.37
N SER A 49 -1.68 13.70 7.50
CA SER A 49 -1.42 13.14 8.83
C SER A 49 -2.39 12.03 9.23
N GLU A 50 -3.52 11.89 8.54
CA GLU A 50 -4.52 10.85 8.77
C GLU A 50 -4.41 9.70 7.74
N LEU A 51 -3.54 9.83 6.73
CA LEU A 51 -3.32 8.76 5.76
C LEU A 51 -2.55 7.59 6.41
N PRO A 52 -2.89 6.34 6.07
CA PRO A 52 -2.22 5.18 6.64
C PRO A 52 -0.72 5.20 6.28
N GLN A 53 0.09 4.86 7.27
CA GLN A 53 1.53 4.75 7.15
C GLN A 53 1.97 3.33 7.50
N HIS A 54 2.87 2.76 6.72
CA HIS A 54 3.31 1.39 6.91
C HIS A 54 4.76 1.18 6.47
N ASN A 55 5.44 0.20 7.06
CA ASN A 55 6.83 -0.14 6.72
C ASN A 55 6.95 -1.27 5.68
N TYR A 56 5.84 -1.98 5.43
CA TYR A 56 5.74 -3.11 4.49
C TYR A 56 6.82 -4.17 4.68
N GLY A 57 7.18 -4.45 5.94
CA GLY A 57 8.23 -5.41 6.30
C GLY A 57 9.65 -4.90 6.10
N ARG A 58 9.85 -3.64 5.68
CA ARG A 58 11.16 -3.02 5.53
C ARG A 58 11.51 -2.20 6.78
N SER A 59 12.38 -2.74 7.62
CA SER A 59 12.85 -2.02 8.82
C SER A 59 13.44 -0.65 8.47
N GLY A 60 13.10 0.36 9.27
CA GLY A 60 13.55 1.73 9.06
C GLY A 60 12.91 2.46 7.88
N LEU A 61 11.86 1.91 7.26
CA LEU A 61 10.99 2.62 6.32
C LEU A 61 9.69 3.01 7.01
N SER A 62 9.22 4.22 6.74
CA SER A 62 7.84 4.63 6.89
C SER A 62 7.31 5.17 5.57
N HIS A 63 6.25 4.59 5.02
CA HIS A 63 5.72 4.94 3.70
C HIS A 63 4.24 5.28 3.75
N THR A 64 3.87 6.37 3.05
CA THR A 64 2.51 6.82 2.85
C THR A 64 2.31 7.18 1.38
N ILE A 65 1.29 6.61 0.73
CA ILE A 65 0.84 7.03 -0.60
C ILE A 65 -0.06 8.25 -0.44
N ILE A 66 0.43 9.44 -0.84
CA ILE A 66 -0.35 10.69 -0.75
C ILE A 66 -1.43 10.72 -1.84
N ALA A 67 -1.05 10.40 -3.07
CA ALA A 67 -1.94 10.34 -4.24
C ALA A 67 -1.40 9.25 -5.17
N GLY A 68 -2.15 8.18 -5.43
CA GLY A 68 -1.61 7.02 -6.15
C GLY A 68 -2.63 6.34 -7.05
N SER A 69 -2.16 5.52 -7.98
CA SER A 69 -3.02 4.96 -9.02
C SER A 69 -4.02 3.96 -8.46
N VAL A 70 -3.54 3.04 -7.63
CA VAL A 70 -4.36 1.95 -7.10
C VAL A 70 -5.30 2.46 -6.01
N LEU A 71 -4.81 3.31 -5.10
CA LEU A 71 -5.59 3.81 -3.97
C LEU A 71 -6.49 5.00 -4.31
N HIS A 72 -6.09 5.83 -5.29
CA HIS A 72 -6.72 7.13 -5.53
C HIS A 72 -7.14 7.35 -6.99
N GLY A 73 -6.92 6.38 -7.88
CA GLY A 73 -7.33 6.47 -9.29
C GLY A 73 -6.44 7.38 -10.14
N MET A 74 -5.26 7.75 -9.66
CA MET A 74 -4.29 8.54 -10.45
C MET A 74 -3.82 7.74 -11.68
N LYS A 75 -3.59 8.42 -12.81
CA LYS A 75 -3.25 7.75 -14.07
C LYS A 75 -1.86 8.07 -14.60
N GLU A 76 -1.36 9.25 -14.27
CA GLU A 76 -0.15 9.80 -14.89
C GLU A 76 0.98 10.01 -13.88
N ILE A 77 0.62 10.44 -12.67
CA ILE A 77 1.55 10.70 -11.57
C ILE A 77 1.11 10.01 -10.29
N GLU A 78 2.07 9.65 -9.46
CA GLU A 78 1.84 9.16 -8.10
C GLU A 78 2.85 9.78 -7.14
N VAL A 79 2.38 10.10 -5.93
CA VAL A 79 3.10 10.87 -4.91
C VAL A 79 3.18 10.08 -3.62
N TRP A 80 4.38 9.98 -3.07
CA TRP A 80 4.67 9.30 -1.82
C TRP A 80 5.33 10.24 -0.81
N LEU A 81 5.06 10.02 0.47
CA LEU A 81 5.90 10.48 1.55
C LEU A 81 6.65 9.27 2.12
N GLN A 82 7.98 9.35 2.14
CA GLN A 82 8.82 8.31 2.70
C GLN A 82 9.74 8.89 3.77
N THR A 83 9.86 8.17 4.88
CA THR A 83 10.81 8.46 5.94
C THR A 83 11.73 7.26 6.12
N PHE A 84 13.03 7.51 6.21
CA PHE A 84 14.09 6.53 6.34
C PHE A 84 14.83 6.77 7.65
N ALA A 85 14.81 5.80 8.57
CA ALA A 85 15.59 5.85 9.80
C ALA A 85 17.10 5.88 9.52
N PRO A 86 17.95 6.36 10.46
CA PRO A 86 19.41 6.33 10.33
C PRO A 86 19.92 4.96 9.88
N GLY A 87 20.74 4.94 8.83
CA GLY A 87 21.33 3.72 8.27
C GLY A 87 20.39 2.91 7.35
N SER A 88 19.10 3.26 7.25
CA SER A 88 18.16 2.55 6.38
C SER A 88 18.27 3.00 4.91
N ARG A 89 17.97 2.10 3.98
CA ARG A 89 18.16 2.30 2.54
C ARG A 89 17.07 1.63 1.72
N THR A 90 16.88 2.11 0.49
CA THR A 90 16.11 1.37 -0.51
C THR A 90 16.89 0.13 -0.96
N PRO A 91 16.24 -0.85 -1.60
CA PRO A 91 16.94 -1.79 -2.45
C PRO A 91 17.72 -1.07 -3.56
N ILE A 92 18.70 -1.76 -4.16
CA ILE A 92 19.27 -1.35 -5.44
C ILE A 92 18.24 -1.70 -6.51
N HIS A 93 17.78 -0.72 -7.28
CA HIS A 93 16.66 -0.95 -8.20
C HIS A 93 16.65 -0.01 -9.40
N ARG A 94 15.82 -0.36 -10.39
CA ARG A 94 15.44 0.52 -11.51
C ARG A 94 13.93 0.43 -11.78
N HIS A 95 13.41 1.41 -12.51
CA HIS A 95 12.03 1.43 -13.02
C HIS A 95 11.92 2.26 -14.32
N SER A 96 10.97 1.90 -15.17
CA SER A 96 10.73 2.54 -16.47
C SER A 96 9.76 3.74 -16.38
N CYS A 97 10.05 4.64 -15.44
CA CYS A 97 9.34 5.89 -15.24
C CYS A 97 10.32 6.98 -14.76
N GLU A 98 9.89 8.24 -14.91
CA GLU A 98 10.57 9.35 -14.25
C GLU A 98 10.28 9.28 -12.75
N GLN A 99 11.25 9.68 -11.94
CA GLN A 99 11.11 9.79 -10.50
C GLN A 99 11.84 11.03 -10.01
N VAL A 100 11.15 11.85 -9.22
CA VAL A 100 11.68 13.06 -8.61
C VAL A 100 11.58 12.93 -7.10
N PHE A 101 12.64 13.31 -6.41
CA PHE A 101 12.68 13.39 -4.95
C PHE A 101 12.85 14.84 -4.51
N VAL A 102 12.11 15.24 -3.48
CA VAL A 102 12.32 16.49 -2.75
C VAL A 102 12.67 16.12 -1.31
N VAL A 103 13.85 16.52 -0.85
CA VAL A 103 14.31 16.23 0.51
C VAL A 103 13.72 17.26 1.47
N LEU A 104 12.86 16.79 2.38
CA LEU A 104 12.15 17.63 3.33
C LEU A 104 12.92 17.80 4.64
N LYS A 105 13.54 16.72 5.13
CA LYS A 105 14.31 16.66 6.38
C LYS A 105 15.44 15.64 6.28
N GLY A 106 16.44 15.78 7.14
CA GLY A 106 17.59 14.88 7.17
C GLY A 106 18.47 14.96 5.94
N GLN A 107 19.45 14.07 5.90
CA GLN A 107 20.45 14.01 4.85
C GLN A 107 20.80 12.56 4.51
N GLY A 108 21.43 12.35 3.37
CA GLY A 108 21.80 11.01 2.94
C GLY A 108 22.76 11.01 1.76
N THR A 109 22.81 9.86 1.11
CA THR A 109 23.56 9.64 -0.13
C THR A 109 22.67 8.93 -1.15
N LEU A 110 22.62 9.49 -2.36
CA LEU A 110 22.11 8.83 -3.56
C LEU A 110 23.27 8.10 -4.24
N TYR A 111 23.09 6.81 -4.49
CA TYR A 111 23.97 5.99 -5.32
C TYR A 111 23.29 5.82 -6.69
N LEU A 112 23.97 6.19 -7.78
CA LEU A 112 23.40 6.18 -9.13
C LEU A 112 24.36 5.58 -10.16
N ALA A 113 23.86 4.65 -10.97
CA ALA A 113 24.59 4.03 -12.07
C ALA A 113 23.74 4.06 -13.37
N PRO A 114 24.26 4.63 -14.47
CA PRO A 114 23.58 4.65 -15.75
C PRO A 114 23.30 3.24 -16.29
N SER A 115 22.12 3.05 -16.86
CA SER A 115 21.66 1.77 -17.41
C SER A 115 22.00 1.56 -18.90
N SER A 116 22.46 2.61 -19.60
CA SER A 116 22.50 2.67 -21.07
C SER A 116 23.69 1.97 -21.74
N HIS A 117 24.76 1.65 -20.99
CA HIS A 117 26.04 1.28 -21.62
C HIS A 117 26.69 -0.02 -21.10
N SER A 118 26.20 -0.60 -20.02
CA SER A 118 26.80 -1.79 -19.40
C SER A 118 25.81 -2.95 -19.30
N LYS A 119 26.31 -4.17 -19.09
CA LYS A 119 25.48 -5.36 -18.82
C LYS A 119 24.96 -5.41 -17.38
N TYR A 120 25.61 -4.67 -16.47
CA TYR A 120 25.32 -4.58 -15.05
C TYR A 120 25.65 -3.16 -14.55
N PRO A 121 25.09 -2.72 -13.40
CA PRO A 121 25.25 -1.35 -12.91
C PRO A 121 26.72 -0.91 -12.72
N GLY A 122 27.54 -1.77 -12.12
CA GLY A 122 28.94 -1.47 -11.79
C GLY A 122 29.06 -0.54 -10.59
N ASN A 123 30.13 0.25 -10.52
CA ASN A 123 30.35 1.16 -9.40
C ASN A 123 29.42 2.38 -9.50
N PRO A 124 28.51 2.60 -8.54
CA PRO A 124 27.65 3.77 -8.56
C PRO A 124 28.43 5.05 -8.26
N GLN A 125 27.96 6.16 -8.84
CA GLN A 125 28.35 7.50 -8.41
C GLN A 125 27.59 7.86 -7.13
N GLU A 126 28.25 8.58 -6.23
CA GLU A 126 27.68 8.99 -4.94
C GLU A 126 27.38 10.49 -4.95
N PHE A 127 26.15 10.84 -4.58
CA PHE A 127 25.70 12.23 -4.47
C PHE A 127 25.16 12.49 -3.08
N HIS A 128 25.69 13.50 -2.42
CA HIS A 128 25.15 13.95 -1.14
C HIS A 128 23.78 14.61 -1.35
N ILE A 129 22.79 14.21 -0.56
CA ILE A 129 21.44 14.78 -0.54
C ILE A 129 21.18 15.40 0.82
N PHE A 130 20.52 16.56 0.85
CA PHE A 130 20.37 17.40 2.04
C PHE A 130 19.01 18.13 2.02
N PRO A 131 18.54 18.71 3.14
CA PRO A 131 17.24 19.37 3.19
C PRO A 131 17.10 20.48 2.14
N ASN A 132 15.90 20.61 1.56
CA ASN A 132 15.57 21.57 0.49
C ASN A 132 16.33 21.33 -0.83
N SER A 133 16.95 20.16 -1.00
CA SER A 133 17.48 19.70 -2.28
C SER A 133 16.42 18.92 -3.08
N THR A 134 16.59 18.86 -4.40
CA THR A 134 15.83 18.00 -5.30
C THR A 134 16.77 17.23 -6.20
N PHE A 135 16.38 16.02 -6.58
CA PHE A 135 17.06 15.24 -7.60
C PHE A 135 16.05 14.40 -8.38
N HIS A 136 16.39 14.07 -9.62
CA HIS A 136 15.60 13.17 -10.45
C HIS A 136 16.44 11.96 -10.84
N ILE A 137 15.77 10.81 -10.96
CA ILE A 137 16.37 9.58 -11.47
C ILE A 137 16.04 9.49 -12.96
N PRO A 138 17.04 9.46 -13.86
CA PRO A 138 16.80 9.19 -15.27
C PRO A 138 16.11 7.83 -15.46
N VAL A 139 15.23 7.75 -16.45
CA VAL A 139 14.42 6.55 -16.70
C VAL A 139 15.33 5.32 -16.84
N ASN A 140 15.00 4.24 -16.12
CA ASN A 140 15.72 2.97 -16.05
C ASN A 140 17.11 2.98 -15.39
N ASP A 141 17.63 4.12 -14.94
CA ASP A 141 18.90 4.13 -14.23
C ASP A 141 18.80 3.42 -12.86
N VAL A 142 19.89 2.75 -12.52
CA VAL A 142 19.97 1.90 -11.33
C VAL A 142 20.41 2.76 -10.17
N HIS A 143 19.65 2.73 -9.09
CA HIS A 143 19.91 3.62 -7.97
C HIS A 143 19.55 3.02 -6.62
N GLN A 144 20.09 3.65 -5.58
CA GLN A 144 19.77 3.40 -4.18
C GLN A 144 19.80 4.71 -3.41
N VAL A 145 18.78 4.96 -2.60
CA VAL A 145 18.75 6.07 -1.65
C VAL A 145 19.06 5.52 -0.26
N TRP A 146 20.04 6.12 0.41
CA TRP A 146 20.49 5.70 1.73
C TRP A 146 20.49 6.89 2.69
N ASN A 147 19.80 6.77 3.82
CA ASN A 147 20.03 7.66 4.97
C ASN A 147 21.39 7.35 5.60
N THR A 148 22.41 8.11 5.20
CA THR A 148 23.77 8.06 5.78
C THR A 148 23.93 8.99 7.00
N GLY A 149 22.87 9.74 7.37
CA GLY A 149 22.79 10.49 8.61
C GLY A 149 22.82 9.55 9.83
N LYS A 150 23.50 10.00 10.89
CA LYS A 150 23.71 9.18 12.12
C LYS A 150 22.57 9.29 13.13
N HIS A 151 21.81 10.38 13.10
CA HIS A 151 20.92 10.76 14.21
C HIS A 151 19.54 11.23 13.77
N GLU A 152 19.36 11.61 12.50
CA GLU A 152 18.11 12.17 11.99
C GLU A 152 17.53 11.27 10.90
N ASP A 153 16.21 11.18 10.86
CA ASP A 153 15.48 10.55 9.77
C ASP A 153 15.61 11.36 8.49
N LEU A 154 15.79 10.67 7.36
CA LEU A 154 15.69 11.26 6.03
C LEU A 154 14.22 11.19 5.59
N GLN A 155 13.59 12.35 5.41
CA GLN A 155 12.22 12.45 4.91
C GLN A 155 12.20 13.03 3.51
N VAL A 156 11.54 12.34 2.59
CA VAL A 156 11.46 12.72 1.18
C VAL A 156 10.02 12.65 0.67
N LEU A 157 9.67 13.63 -0.17
CA LEU A 157 8.53 13.52 -1.07
C LEU A 157 9.03 12.88 -2.36
N VAL A 158 8.34 11.86 -2.85
CA VAL A 158 8.68 11.16 -4.11
C VAL A 158 7.53 11.31 -5.08
N VAL A 159 7.82 11.69 -6.32
CA VAL A 159 6.84 11.75 -7.40
C VAL A 159 7.32 10.85 -8.52
N ILE A 160 6.46 9.95 -8.99
CA ILE A 160 6.74 9.11 -10.15
C ILE A 160 5.75 9.37 -11.28
N SER A 161 6.20 9.18 -12.52
CA SER A 161 5.29 9.04 -13.66
C SER A 161 4.88 7.58 -13.89
N ARG A 162 3.85 7.36 -14.71
CA ARG A 162 3.39 6.02 -15.18
C ARG A 162 3.09 5.02 -14.03
N PRO A 163 2.31 5.42 -13.00
CA PRO A 163 1.98 4.53 -11.89
C PRO A 163 1.07 3.35 -12.31
N PRO A 164 0.95 2.29 -11.49
CA PRO A 164 1.75 2.02 -10.29
C PRO A 164 3.18 1.63 -10.66
N VAL A 165 4.13 1.75 -9.73
CA VAL A 165 5.56 1.51 -10.05
C VAL A 165 5.85 0.04 -10.39
N LYS A 166 6.70 -0.20 -11.40
CA LYS A 166 7.23 -1.52 -11.75
C LYS A 166 8.72 -1.54 -11.42
N VAL A 167 9.09 -2.22 -10.33
CA VAL A 167 10.44 -2.14 -9.77
C VAL A 167 11.25 -3.39 -10.12
N PHE A 168 12.40 -3.21 -10.77
CA PHE A 168 13.38 -4.28 -10.97
C PHE A 168 14.46 -4.17 -9.90
N MET A 169 14.53 -5.16 -9.01
CA MET A 169 15.47 -5.18 -7.88
C MET A 169 16.75 -5.94 -8.23
N TYR A 170 17.85 -5.47 -7.68
CA TYR A 170 19.16 -6.10 -7.79
C TYR A 170 19.62 -6.60 -6.42
N ASP A 171 20.29 -7.76 -6.42
CA ASP A 171 20.89 -8.30 -5.21
C ASP A 171 22.17 -7.52 -4.85
N ASP A 172 22.93 -7.07 -5.86
CA ASP A 172 24.11 -6.20 -5.72
C ASP A 172 24.36 -5.38 -7.01
N TRP A 173 25.36 -4.48 -6.97
CA TRP A 173 25.72 -3.61 -8.08
C TRP A 173 26.41 -4.33 -9.27
N SER A 174 26.81 -5.58 -9.13
CA SER A 174 27.41 -6.41 -10.18
C SER A 174 26.39 -7.32 -10.88
N MET A 175 25.18 -7.43 -10.34
CA MET A 175 24.11 -8.24 -10.92
C MET A 175 23.74 -7.75 -12.33
N PRO A 176 23.71 -8.64 -13.33
CA PRO A 176 23.28 -8.27 -14.69
C PRO A 176 21.88 -7.67 -14.73
N HIS A 177 21.67 -6.66 -15.59
CA HIS A 177 20.36 -6.03 -15.79
C HIS A 177 19.28 -7.04 -16.23
N THR A 178 19.67 -8.09 -16.95
CA THR A 178 18.79 -9.19 -17.37
C THR A 178 18.42 -10.14 -16.23
N ALA A 179 19.19 -10.17 -15.15
CA ALA A 179 18.94 -11.02 -13.98
C ALA A 179 18.13 -10.30 -12.90
N SER A 180 18.00 -8.98 -12.96
CA SER A 180 17.21 -8.19 -11.99
C SER A 180 15.76 -8.71 -11.89
N LYS A 181 15.23 -8.78 -10.67
CA LYS A 181 13.94 -9.41 -10.40
C LYS A 181 12.84 -8.35 -10.40
N LEU A 182 11.84 -8.51 -11.25
CA LEU A 182 10.65 -7.65 -11.22
C LEU A 182 9.86 -7.92 -9.93
N LYS A 183 9.55 -6.87 -9.19
CA LYS A 183 8.57 -6.86 -8.10
C LYS A 183 7.38 -5.98 -8.51
N PHE A 184 6.30 -6.65 -8.90
CA PHE A 184 5.04 -6.02 -9.27
C PHE A 184 3.85 -6.93 -8.88
N PRO A 185 2.77 -6.41 -8.23
CA PRO A 185 2.70 -5.10 -7.59
C PRO A 185 3.81 -4.90 -6.56
N TYR A 186 4.23 -3.66 -6.34
CA TYR A 186 5.18 -3.36 -5.28
C TYR A 186 4.48 -3.44 -3.92
N TYR A 187 5.24 -3.58 -2.83
CA TYR A 187 4.69 -4.00 -1.53
C TYR A 187 3.52 -3.12 -1.03
N TRP A 188 3.53 -1.82 -1.34
CA TRP A 188 2.46 -0.90 -0.93
C TRP A 188 1.19 -0.96 -1.79
N ASP A 189 1.25 -1.58 -2.96
CA ASP A 189 0.11 -1.76 -3.86
C ASP A 189 -0.55 -3.15 -3.72
N GLU A 190 0.14 -4.14 -3.13
CA GLU A 190 -0.28 -5.55 -3.12
C GLU A 190 -1.73 -5.76 -2.71
N LYS A 191 -2.13 -5.20 -1.55
CA LYS A 191 -3.48 -5.38 -0.98
C LYS A 191 -4.57 -4.89 -1.94
N CYS A 192 -4.37 -3.74 -2.55
CA CYS A 192 -5.38 -3.11 -3.38
C CYS A 192 -5.35 -3.57 -4.82
N TYR A 193 -4.17 -3.91 -5.35
CA TYR A 193 -4.03 -4.49 -6.68
C TYR A 193 -4.76 -5.83 -6.79
N GLN A 194 -4.62 -6.70 -5.79
CA GLN A 194 -5.33 -7.99 -5.75
C GLN A 194 -6.86 -7.79 -5.69
N THR A 195 -7.33 -6.85 -4.87
CA THR A 195 -8.76 -6.54 -4.73
C THR A 195 -9.38 -6.03 -6.04
N THR A 196 -8.66 -5.22 -6.82
CA THR A 196 -9.13 -4.76 -8.13
C THR A 196 -9.21 -5.89 -9.15
N MET A 197 -8.19 -6.76 -9.22
CA MET A 197 -8.19 -7.89 -10.15
C MET A 197 -9.38 -8.82 -9.93
N TRP A 198 -9.70 -9.16 -8.68
CA TRP A 198 -10.87 -10.01 -8.39
C TRP A 198 -12.22 -9.38 -8.73
N LYS A 199 -12.29 -8.05 -8.85
CA LYS A 199 -13.52 -7.35 -9.22
C LYS A 199 -13.76 -7.33 -10.73
N ASP A 200 -12.70 -7.36 -11.53
CA ASP A 200 -12.79 -7.33 -12.99
C ASP A 200 -13.00 -8.73 -13.62
N GLU A 201 -12.77 -9.80 -12.85
CA GLU A 201 -12.98 -11.20 -13.28
C GLU A 201 -14.39 -11.76 -12.99
N LEU A 202 -15.28 -10.96 -12.38
CA LEU A 202 -16.67 -11.30 -12.02
C LEU A 202 -17.69 -10.51 -12.85
#